data_AF-A0A1C5WS19-F1
#
_entry.id   AF-A0A1C5WS19-F1
#
_cell.length_a   1.000
_cell.length_b   1.000
_cell.length_c   1.000
_cell.angle_alpha   90.00
_cell.angle_beta   90.00
_cell.angle_gamma   90.00
#
_symmetry.space_group_name_H-M   'P 1'
#
loop_
_entity.id
_entity.type
_entity.pdbx_description
1 polymer ?
#
loop_
_entity_poly.entity_id
_entity_poly.type
_entity_poly.pdbx_seq_one_letter_code
_entity_poly.pdbx_strand_id
1 'polypeptide(L)'
;MKKSVYLAIFALTFGLCAGCGNKEADSDISGTEDTVFQTEEPLELSGTGNIDLSEENKDSGEENADSNEENNGSSEEDTDIESTDTQEIDFTRDYSEDIKKDVDDVVSASASLQEELENIHTLSEQYEAIAQTAQTQGEMNMSSGWFLKIWDTELNNLWSRFSDSADAQTKEKVLAEQRSWNSMKEEVAQESLGSSEENGSMYSLLVNFFQEEITKNRAYVLANELAKVKGEAFEMPERSTKYGVFVDNQGTGSVYSLLCTQQGVNGSDEAVISIYRQGELKGSFVDNGNGELNFSSEDGSVEGIIRINGWDGASFEVTETSNPDAFPVGQKTEFPFAF
;
A
#
# COMPACT_ATOMS: atom_id res chain seq x y z
N MET A 1 7.71 10.19 -23.07
CA MET A 1 6.73 9.10 -23.01
C MET A 1 7.10 8.23 -21.81
N LYS A 2 6.72 8.69 -20.62
CA LYS A 2 6.97 7.97 -19.36
C LYS A 2 5.91 6.88 -19.27
N LYS A 3 6.32 5.62 -19.24
CA LYS A 3 5.42 4.49 -18.98
C LYS A 3 5.09 4.57 -17.49
N SER A 4 3.98 5.22 -17.15
CA SER A 4 3.30 4.95 -15.90
C SER A 4 2.96 3.46 -15.92
N VAL A 5 3.70 2.67 -15.13
CA VAL A 5 3.33 1.31 -14.77
C VAL A 5 2.08 1.47 -13.91
N TYR A 6 0.94 1.64 -14.60
CA TYR A 6 -0.35 1.41 -13.98
C TYR A 6 -0.31 -0.03 -13.52
N LEU A 7 -0.63 -0.21 -12.24
CA LEU A 7 -1.03 -1.43 -11.56
C LEU A 7 -1.81 -2.34 -12.53
N ALA A 8 -1.09 -3.07 -13.37
CA ALA A 8 -1.64 -4.12 -14.19
C ALA A 8 -1.80 -5.25 -13.20
N ILE A 9 -2.96 -5.26 -12.53
CA ILE A 9 -3.48 -6.44 -11.86
C ILE A 9 -3.17 -7.59 -12.80
N PHE A 10 -2.23 -8.45 -12.40
CA PHE A 10 -1.82 -9.60 -13.18
C PHE A 10 -3.09 -10.42 -13.41
N ALA A 11 -3.65 -10.32 -14.61
CA ALA A 11 -4.81 -11.08 -15.04
C ALA A 11 -4.37 -12.53 -15.22
N LEU A 12 -4.15 -13.22 -14.09
CA LEU A 12 -3.97 -14.66 -14.03
C LEU A 12 -5.35 -15.28 -14.24
N THR A 13 -5.62 -15.64 -15.49
CA THR A 13 -6.78 -16.43 -15.88
C THR A 13 -6.72 -17.79 -15.19
N PHE A 14 -7.37 -17.94 -14.03
CA PHE A 14 -7.62 -19.24 -13.43
C PHE A 14 -8.95 -19.80 -13.94
N GLY A 15 -8.85 -20.97 -14.57
CA GLY A 15 -9.99 -21.76 -15.01
C GLY A 15 -10.87 -22.14 -13.82
N LEU A 16 -12.17 -21.89 -13.97
CA LEU A 16 -13.24 -22.30 -13.07
C LEU A 16 -13.11 -23.78 -12.69
N CYS A 17 -12.81 -24.06 -11.42
CA CYS A 17 -13.15 -25.32 -10.78
C CYS A 17 -14.29 -25.06 -9.82
N ALA A 18 -15.51 -25.38 -10.28
CA ALA A 18 -16.71 -25.35 -9.46
C ALA A 18 -16.79 -26.58 -8.53
N GLY A 19 -17.09 -26.32 -7.25
CA GLY A 19 -17.95 -27.16 -6.40
C GLY A 19 -17.29 -28.23 -5.52
N CYS A 20 -17.46 -28.14 -4.20
CA CYS A 20 -18.61 -28.74 -3.48
C CYS A 20 -18.45 -28.70 -1.93
N GLY A 21 -19.43 -28.11 -1.22
CA GLY A 21 -20.17 -28.79 -0.14
C GLY A 21 -19.84 -28.58 1.35
N ASN A 22 -20.59 -27.66 1.99
CA ASN A 22 -21.36 -27.77 3.27
C ASN A 22 -20.75 -28.41 4.56
N LYS A 23 -20.70 -27.64 5.68
CA LYS A 23 -21.64 -27.68 6.84
C LYS A 23 -21.20 -26.78 8.02
N GLU A 24 -22.23 -26.28 8.71
CA GLU A 24 -22.28 -25.41 9.90
C GLU A 24 -21.45 -25.85 11.11
N ALA A 25 -20.93 -24.87 11.88
CA ALA A 25 -20.87 -24.90 13.35
C ALA A 25 -20.79 -23.47 13.91
N ASP A 26 -21.58 -23.24 14.96
CA ASP A 26 -21.92 -21.98 15.61
C ASP A 26 -20.99 -21.64 16.81
N SER A 27 -21.11 -20.39 17.27
CA SER A 27 -20.92 -19.86 18.65
C SER A 27 -19.60 -19.19 19.12
N ASP A 28 -19.78 -17.88 19.39
CA ASP A 28 -19.51 -17.11 20.62
C ASP A 28 -18.13 -16.50 20.98
N ILE A 29 -18.07 -15.17 20.74
CA ILE A 29 -17.89 -14.04 21.70
C ILE A 29 -16.84 -14.20 22.82
N SER A 30 -15.86 -13.27 22.90
CA SER A 30 -15.67 -12.34 24.04
C SER A 30 -14.27 -11.70 24.13
N GLY A 31 -14.23 -10.36 24.13
CA GLY A 31 -13.31 -9.54 24.93
C GLY A 31 -11.98 -9.15 24.25
N THR A 32 -11.38 -7.98 24.48
CA THR A 32 -11.67 -6.85 25.38
C THR A 32 -10.90 -5.65 24.85
N GLU A 33 -11.42 -4.44 25.05
CA GLU A 33 -10.70 -3.17 24.90
C GLU A 33 -9.37 -3.18 25.66
N ASP A 34 -8.32 -2.59 25.09
CA ASP A 34 -7.34 -1.85 25.89
C ASP A 34 -6.78 -0.67 25.09
N THR A 35 -7.18 0.51 25.53
CA THR A 35 -6.55 1.79 25.23
C THR A 35 -5.17 1.87 25.88
N VAL A 36 -4.11 2.16 25.12
CA VAL A 36 -2.88 2.75 25.68
C VAL A 36 -2.36 3.86 24.77
N PHE A 37 -2.27 5.05 25.36
CA PHE A 37 -1.74 6.28 24.79
C PHE A 37 -0.21 6.36 25.03
N GLN A 38 0.54 6.72 23.98
CA GLN A 38 1.87 7.36 23.94
C GLN A 38 3.07 6.74 24.67
N THR A 39 4.07 6.34 23.89
CA THR A 39 5.45 6.89 23.96
C THR A 39 6.13 6.83 22.59
N GLU A 40 7.06 7.76 22.36
CA GLU A 40 7.85 7.95 21.14
C GLU A 40 8.83 6.80 20.92
N GLU A 41 8.60 5.99 19.89
CA GLU A 41 9.56 5.13 19.19
C GLU A 41 9.03 4.89 17.76
N PRO A 42 9.90 4.72 16.74
CA PRO A 42 9.45 4.42 15.39
C PRO A 42 8.68 3.08 15.41
N LEU A 43 7.50 3.07 14.79
CA LEU A 43 6.65 1.89 14.71
C LEU A 43 7.31 0.89 13.75
N GLU A 44 8.09 -0.03 14.30
CA GLU A 44 8.35 -1.32 13.67
C GLU A 44 6.99 -1.98 13.42
N LEU A 45 6.64 -2.17 12.14
CA LEU A 45 5.47 -2.91 11.71
C LEU A 45 5.64 -4.38 12.11
N SER A 46 5.26 -4.75 13.34
CA SER A 46 5.20 -6.15 13.77
C SER A 46 3.98 -6.83 13.17
N GLY A 47 4.03 -7.16 11.89
CA GLY A 47 3.11 -8.10 11.25
C GLY A 47 3.51 -9.55 11.55
N THR A 48 3.50 -9.98 12.81
CA THR A 48 3.67 -11.41 13.14
C THR A 48 2.32 -12.12 13.11
N GLY A 49 1.83 -12.41 11.91
CA GLY A 49 0.87 -13.49 11.70
C GLY A 49 1.63 -14.79 11.55
N ASN A 50 2.03 -15.42 12.66
CA ASN A 50 2.55 -16.78 12.65
C ASN A 50 1.46 -17.73 12.15
N ILE A 51 1.53 -18.15 10.89
CA ILE A 51 0.83 -19.35 10.42
C ILE A 51 1.79 -20.51 10.66
N ASP A 52 1.49 -21.27 11.71
CA ASP A 52 2.11 -22.55 12.02
C ASP A 52 1.81 -23.54 10.88
N LEU A 53 2.81 -23.79 10.02
CA LEU A 53 2.77 -24.87 9.03
C LEU A 53 3.58 -26.06 9.55
N SER A 54 3.09 -26.70 10.61
CA SER A 54 3.47 -28.08 10.90
C SER A 54 2.46 -29.04 10.28
N GLU A 55 2.70 -29.49 9.05
CA GLU A 55 2.14 -30.76 8.58
C GLU A 55 3.19 -31.63 7.87
N GLU A 56 3.08 -32.91 8.19
CA GLU A 56 4.05 -33.98 8.02
C GLU A 56 4.40 -34.27 6.56
N ASN A 57 5.68 -34.55 6.30
CA ASN A 57 6.06 -35.51 5.27
C ASN A 57 7.11 -36.47 5.83
N LYS A 58 6.66 -37.69 6.14
CA LYS A 58 7.50 -38.89 6.16
C LYS A 58 7.63 -39.37 4.72
N ASP A 59 8.84 -39.43 4.17
CA ASP A 59 9.31 -40.67 3.56
C ASP A 59 10.85 -40.70 3.39
N SER A 60 11.35 -41.93 3.32
CA SER A 60 12.69 -42.44 3.54
C SER A 60 13.77 -42.13 2.49
N GLY A 61 14.99 -41.92 3.00
CA GLY A 61 16.20 -42.68 2.64
C GLY A 61 16.79 -42.53 1.24
N GLU A 62 17.99 -41.94 1.15
CA GLU A 62 19.25 -42.67 0.88
C GLU A 62 20.45 -41.70 0.93
N GLU A 63 21.54 -42.19 1.52
CA GLU A 63 22.83 -41.53 1.67
C GLU A 63 23.55 -41.37 0.32
N ASN A 64 24.34 -40.30 0.16
CA ASN A 64 25.73 -40.43 -0.28
C ASN A 64 26.52 -39.15 0.02
N ALA A 65 27.66 -39.35 0.68
CA ALA A 65 28.69 -38.37 0.96
C ALA A 65 29.62 -38.18 -0.25
N ASP A 66 30.15 -36.97 -0.45
CA ASP A 66 31.61 -36.82 -0.63
C ASP A 66 32.08 -35.38 -0.38
N SER A 67 33.33 -35.29 0.07
CA SER A 67 34.06 -34.17 0.66
C SER A 67 35.05 -33.50 -0.31
N ASN A 68 35.35 -32.20 -0.07
CA ASN A 68 36.70 -31.56 -0.02
C ASN A 68 36.59 -30.02 -0.18
N GLU A 69 36.93 -29.21 0.83
CA GLU A 69 38.26 -28.67 1.20
C GLU A 69 38.78 -27.48 0.35
N GLU A 70 38.65 -26.29 0.95
CA GLU A 70 39.50 -25.08 1.03
C GLU A 70 40.53 -24.71 -0.08
N ASN A 71 40.58 -23.42 -0.49
CA ASN A 71 41.64 -22.48 -0.06
C ASN A 71 41.42 -21.00 -0.46
N ASN A 72 42.00 -20.12 0.36
CA ASN A 72 42.11 -18.66 0.41
C ASN A 72 42.54 -17.89 -0.86
N GLY A 73 42.16 -16.60 -0.93
CA GLY A 73 43.05 -15.55 -1.44
C GLY A 73 42.46 -14.17 -1.79
N SER A 74 42.52 -13.24 -0.83
CA SER A 74 42.86 -11.80 -0.97
C SER A 74 41.94 -10.82 -1.72
N SER A 75 41.54 -9.79 -0.95
CA SER A 75 41.00 -8.46 -1.23
C SER A 75 41.34 -7.77 -2.56
N GLU A 76 40.36 -7.05 -3.12
CA GLU A 76 40.42 -5.62 -3.45
C GLU A 76 39.00 -5.06 -3.67
N GLU A 77 38.77 -3.81 -3.25
CA GLU A 77 37.51 -3.08 -3.22
C GLU A 77 37.00 -2.75 -4.63
N ASP A 78 35.74 -3.10 -4.92
CA ASP A 78 34.92 -2.45 -5.93
C ASP A 78 33.46 -2.47 -5.45
N THR A 79 32.97 -1.34 -4.95
CA THR A 79 31.55 -1.12 -4.68
C THR A 79 30.87 -0.66 -5.97
N ASP A 80 30.80 -1.57 -6.92
CA ASP A 80 29.75 -1.58 -7.92
C ASP A 80 28.82 -2.71 -7.51
N ILE A 81 27.50 -2.50 -7.58
CA ILE A 81 26.58 -3.65 -7.70
C ILE A 81 26.89 -4.26 -9.05
N GLU A 82 27.93 -5.08 -9.08
CA GLU A 82 28.21 -6.01 -10.14
C GLU A 82 26.93 -6.80 -10.30
N SER A 83 26.34 -6.74 -11.49
CA SER A 83 25.28 -7.63 -11.94
C SER A 83 25.88 -9.04 -12.00
N THR A 84 26.14 -9.62 -10.84
CA THR A 84 26.80 -10.92 -10.69
C THR A 84 25.89 -11.98 -11.25
N ASP A 85 26.44 -12.77 -12.17
CA ASP A 85 26.04 -14.12 -12.57
C ASP A 85 24.94 -14.73 -11.68
N THR A 86 23.75 -14.93 -12.25
CA THR A 86 22.73 -15.94 -11.91
C THR A 86 22.89 -16.67 -10.57
N GLN A 87 22.94 -15.96 -9.45
CA GLN A 87 22.60 -16.54 -8.17
C GLN A 87 21.07 -16.57 -8.16
N GLU A 88 20.54 -17.78 -8.05
CA GLU A 88 19.12 -18.00 -7.85
C GLU A 88 18.70 -17.22 -6.61
N ILE A 89 17.79 -16.25 -6.79
CA ILE A 89 17.30 -15.42 -5.69
C ILE A 89 16.56 -16.32 -4.70
N ASP A 90 16.91 -16.24 -3.42
CA ASP A 90 16.25 -16.98 -2.35
C ASP A 90 15.09 -16.15 -1.79
N PHE A 91 13.91 -16.31 -2.36
CA PHE A 91 12.70 -15.62 -1.91
C PHE A 91 12.26 -15.96 -0.47
N THR A 92 12.89 -16.95 0.18
CA THR A 92 12.60 -17.31 1.58
C THR A 92 13.51 -16.57 2.58
N ARG A 93 14.58 -15.93 2.10
CA ARG A 93 15.46 -15.08 2.90
C ARG A 93 14.77 -13.76 3.25
N ASP A 94 15.00 -13.30 4.48
CA ASP A 94 14.67 -11.93 4.89
C ASP A 94 15.71 -10.94 4.36
N TYR A 95 15.28 -10.04 3.46
CA TYR A 95 16.10 -8.98 2.86
C TYR A 95 15.95 -7.63 3.59
N SER A 96 15.29 -7.58 4.74
CA SER A 96 14.98 -6.32 5.43
C SER A 96 16.20 -5.45 5.74
N GLU A 97 17.32 -6.06 6.18
CA GLU A 97 18.56 -5.33 6.48
C GLU A 97 19.32 -4.93 5.20
N ASP A 98 19.25 -5.75 4.15
CA ASP A 98 19.84 -5.41 2.85
C ASP A 98 19.11 -4.20 2.24
N ILE A 99 17.77 -4.25 2.21
CA ILE A 99 16.91 -3.15 1.76
C ILE A 99 17.19 -1.88 2.54
N LYS A 100 17.29 -1.99 3.87
CA LYS A 100 17.58 -0.83 4.72
C LYS A 100 18.92 -0.20 4.38
N LYS A 101 19.95 -1.03 4.19
CA LYS A 101 21.27 -0.57 3.77
C LYS A 101 21.21 0.12 2.40
N ASP A 102 20.52 -0.46 1.43
CA ASP A 102 20.38 0.11 0.09
C ASP A 102 19.66 1.47 0.14
N VAL A 103 18.60 1.59 0.94
CA VAL A 103 17.91 2.85 1.19
C VAL A 103 18.84 3.87 1.83
N ASP A 104 19.56 3.51 2.90
CA ASP A 104 20.48 4.42 3.58
C ASP A 104 21.63 4.90 2.67
N ASP A 105 22.12 4.02 1.77
CA ASP A 105 23.13 4.33 0.77
C ASP A 105 22.56 5.32 -0.28
N VAL A 106 21.31 5.13 -0.74
CA VAL A 106 20.61 6.07 -1.63
C VAL A 106 20.40 7.45 -0.97
N VAL A 107 19.90 7.47 0.27
CA VAL A 107 19.66 8.70 1.03
C VAL A 107 20.96 9.48 1.21
N SER A 108 22.06 8.78 1.52
CA SER A 108 23.38 9.40 1.74
C SER A 108 24.01 9.93 0.47
N ALA A 109 23.71 9.32 -0.69
CA ALA A 109 24.25 9.71 -1.99
C ALA A 109 23.48 10.84 -2.67
N SER A 110 22.24 11.11 -2.26
CA SER A 110 21.35 12.07 -2.92
C SER A 110 21.64 13.53 -2.51
N ALA A 111 21.64 14.45 -3.48
CA ALA A 111 21.98 15.86 -3.22
C ALA A 111 20.77 16.73 -2.87
N SER A 112 19.55 16.25 -3.09
CA SER A 112 18.28 16.92 -2.81
C SER A 112 17.18 15.90 -2.49
N LEU A 113 16.13 16.32 -1.79
CA LEU A 113 14.94 15.51 -1.50
C LEU A 113 14.21 15.06 -2.78
N GLN A 114 14.24 15.91 -3.82
CA GLN A 114 13.65 15.54 -5.12
C GLN A 114 14.41 14.38 -5.76
N GLU A 115 15.74 14.49 -5.83
CA GLU A 115 16.61 13.43 -6.36
C GLU A 115 16.56 12.16 -5.48
N GLU A 116 16.49 12.33 -4.16
CA GLU A 116 16.38 11.24 -3.21
C GLU A 116 15.16 10.36 -3.47
N LEU A 117 13.96 10.96 -3.57
CA LEU A 117 12.74 10.18 -3.86
C LEU A 117 12.71 9.58 -5.27
N GLU A 118 13.36 10.23 -6.25
CA GLU A 118 13.58 9.65 -7.58
C GLU A 118 14.46 8.41 -7.50
N ASN A 119 15.56 8.46 -6.74
CA ASN A 119 16.47 7.34 -6.56
C ASN A 119 15.86 6.20 -5.72
N ILE A 120 15.07 6.51 -4.68
CA ILE A 120 14.31 5.50 -3.92
C ILE A 120 13.30 4.79 -4.83
N HIS A 121 12.65 5.54 -5.73
CA HIS A 121 11.77 4.92 -6.72
C HIS A 121 12.54 3.99 -7.67
N THR A 122 13.71 4.40 -8.16
CA THR A 122 14.57 3.55 -8.98
C THR A 122 15.06 2.30 -8.23
N LEU A 123 15.37 2.41 -6.94
CA LEU A 123 15.69 1.25 -6.09
C LEU A 123 14.50 0.28 -6.02
N SER A 124 13.28 0.80 -5.83
CA SER A 124 12.07 -0.02 -5.86
C SER A 124 11.88 -0.74 -7.19
N GLU A 125 12.13 -0.08 -8.33
CA GLU A 125 12.06 -0.70 -9.67
C GLU A 125 13.10 -1.83 -9.85
N GLN A 126 14.27 -1.73 -9.21
CA GLN A 126 15.30 -2.78 -9.25
C GLN A 126 14.85 -4.03 -8.49
N TYR A 127 14.30 -3.86 -7.28
CA TYR A 127 13.70 -4.97 -6.53
C TYR A 127 12.49 -5.55 -7.28
N GLU A 128 11.72 -4.73 -8.01
CA GLU A 128 10.57 -5.20 -8.79
C GLU A 128 11.04 -6.13 -9.92
N ALA A 129 12.13 -5.77 -10.61
CA ALA A 129 12.72 -6.61 -11.65
C ALA A 129 13.16 -7.99 -11.11
N ILE A 130 13.62 -8.06 -9.86
CA ILE A 130 13.95 -9.32 -9.18
C ILE A 130 12.66 -10.08 -8.83
N ALA A 131 11.67 -9.42 -8.24
CA ALA A 131 10.39 -10.03 -7.87
C ALA A 131 9.65 -10.62 -9.08
N GLN A 132 9.82 -10.04 -10.28
CA GLN A 132 9.27 -10.56 -11.54
C GLN A 132 9.82 -11.94 -11.92
N THR A 133 10.91 -12.42 -11.29
CA THR A 133 11.41 -13.79 -11.49
C THR A 133 10.71 -14.82 -10.62
N ALA A 134 9.88 -14.40 -9.66
CA ALA A 134 9.09 -15.29 -8.82
C ALA A 134 8.18 -16.21 -9.67
N GLN A 135 8.15 -17.49 -9.34
CA GLN A 135 7.39 -18.51 -10.05
C GLN A 135 6.16 -18.97 -9.28
N THR A 136 6.23 -18.97 -7.95
CA THR A 136 5.15 -19.42 -7.08
C THR A 136 4.39 -18.25 -6.45
N GLN A 137 3.12 -18.46 -6.10
CA GLN A 137 2.35 -17.48 -5.33
C GLN A 137 3.03 -17.12 -4.01
N GLY A 138 3.70 -18.08 -3.37
CA GLY A 138 4.45 -17.84 -2.13
C GLY A 138 5.59 -16.86 -2.35
N GLU A 139 6.39 -17.05 -3.40
CA GLU A 139 7.49 -16.14 -3.75
C GLU A 139 6.99 -14.73 -4.12
N MET A 140 5.87 -14.64 -4.85
CA MET A 140 5.22 -13.35 -5.17
C MET A 140 4.75 -12.65 -3.89
N ASN A 141 4.11 -13.38 -2.98
CA ASN A 141 3.64 -12.83 -1.71
C ASN A 141 4.83 -12.34 -0.86
N MET A 142 5.92 -13.11 -0.78
CA MET A 142 7.12 -12.71 -0.04
C MET A 142 7.79 -11.48 -0.65
N SER A 143 8.06 -11.50 -1.96
CA SER A 143 8.76 -10.41 -2.64
C SER A 143 7.98 -9.10 -2.68
N SER A 144 6.64 -9.16 -2.67
CA SER A 144 5.82 -7.94 -2.58
C SER A 144 6.04 -7.12 -1.31
N GLY A 145 6.50 -7.76 -0.22
CA GLY A 145 6.84 -7.06 1.01
C GLY A 145 8.10 -6.18 0.88
N TRP A 146 8.97 -6.44 -0.10
CA TRP A 146 10.21 -5.68 -0.29
C TRP A 146 9.95 -4.23 -0.66
N PHE A 147 8.97 -3.96 -1.53
CA PHE A 147 8.65 -2.59 -1.97
C PHE A 147 8.09 -1.76 -0.82
N LEU A 148 7.17 -2.35 -0.05
CA LEU A 148 6.67 -1.74 1.17
C LEU A 148 7.82 -1.44 2.14
N LYS A 149 8.77 -2.37 2.31
CA LYS A 149 9.92 -2.17 3.19
C LYS A 149 10.83 -1.02 2.73
N ILE A 150 11.05 -0.86 1.42
CA ILE A 150 11.81 0.26 0.85
C ILE A 150 11.14 1.58 1.24
N TRP A 151 9.84 1.75 0.94
CA TRP A 151 9.13 2.99 1.21
C TRP A 151 8.90 3.27 2.69
N ASP A 152 8.69 2.24 3.52
CA ASP A 152 8.56 2.39 4.97
C ASP A 152 9.89 2.81 5.61
N THR A 153 11.01 2.26 5.13
CA THR A 153 12.35 2.68 5.57
C THR A 153 12.59 4.14 5.21
N GLU A 154 12.28 4.54 3.97
CA GLU A 154 12.41 5.94 3.53
C GLU A 154 11.49 6.89 4.31
N LEU A 155 10.23 6.51 4.53
CA LEU A 155 9.29 7.29 5.34
C LEU A 155 9.84 7.57 6.75
N ASN A 156 10.45 6.56 7.38
CA ASN A 156 11.08 6.70 8.69
C ASN A 156 12.33 7.59 8.64
N ASN A 157 13.16 7.47 7.60
CA ASN A 157 14.33 8.34 7.37
C ASN A 157 13.94 9.81 7.17
N LEU A 158 12.86 10.08 6.43
CA LEU A 158 12.28 11.43 6.28
C LEU A 158 11.73 11.94 7.60
N TRP A 159 10.98 11.12 8.34
CA TRP A 159 10.42 11.50 9.64
C TRP A 159 11.49 11.90 10.64
N SER A 160 12.56 11.12 10.73
CA SER A 160 13.71 11.41 11.60
C SER A 160 14.30 12.79 11.29
N ARG A 161 14.67 13.04 10.02
CA ARG A 161 15.25 14.32 9.59
C ARG A 161 14.28 15.50 9.75
N PHE A 162 12.99 15.30 9.50
CA PHE A 162 11.95 16.29 9.72
C PHE A 162 11.78 16.64 11.20
N SER A 163 11.66 15.63 12.05
CA SER A 163 11.52 15.76 13.50
C SER A 163 12.69 16.54 14.12
N ASP A 164 13.90 16.34 13.61
CA ASP A 164 15.11 17.02 14.08
C ASP A 164 15.23 18.46 13.59
N SER A 165 14.62 18.78 12.45
CA SER A 165 14.75 20.10 11.80
C SER A 165 13.60 21.06 12.10
N ALA A 166 12.39 20.54 12.32
CA ALA A 166 11.17 21.33 12.47
C ALA A 166 11.09 22.01 13.85
N ASP A 167 10.45 23.18 13.90
CA ASP A 167 10.05 23.77 15.17
C ASP A 167 8.95 22.94 15.85
N ALA A 168 8.80 23.11 17.16
CA ALA A 168 7.89 22.29 17.97
C ALA A 168 6.43 22.32 17.48
N GLN A 169 5.95 23.48 17.01
CA GLN A 169 4.57 23.63 16.57
C GLN A 169 4.36 22.92 15.22
N THR A 170 5.28 23.10 14.27
CA THR A 170 5.24 22.41 12.98
C THR A 170 5.36 20.89 13.16
N LYS A 171 6.29 20.43 14.02
CA LYS A 171 6.45 19.02 14.36
C LYS A 171 5.18 18.41 14.95
N GLU A 172 4.54 19.07 15.91
CA GLU A 172 3.31 18.57 16.54
C GLU A 172 2.17 18.42 15.53
N LYS A 173 2.02 19.40 14.62
CA LYS A 173 1.00 19.35 13.56
C LYS A 173 1.21 18.14 12.64
N VAL A 174 2.41 17.99 12.08
CA VAL A 174 2.70 16.88 11.14
C VAL A 174 2.68 15.52 11.87
N LEU A 175 3.08 15.46 13.14
CA LEU A 175 2.95 14.26 13.96
C LEU A 175 1.48 13.83 14.13
N ALA A 176 0.57 14.78 14.36
CA ALA A 176 -0.85 14.48 14.48
C ALA A 176 -1.42 13.91 13.16
N GLU A 177 -1.02 14.49 12.03
CA GLU A 177 -1.39 13.98 10.70
C GLU A 177 -0.80 12.56 10.46
N GLN A 178 0.45 12.31 10.85
CA GLN A 178 1.08 10.99 10.72
C GLN A 178 0.38 9.93 11.56
N ARG A 179 0.02 10.28 12.81
CA ARG A 179 -0.72 9.39 13.70
C ARG A 179 -2.10 9.06 13.15
N SER A 180 -2.80 10.06 12.62
CA SER A 180 -4.10 9.84 11.97
C SER A 180 -3.97 8.96 10.74
N TRP A 181 -2.94 9.14 9.91
CA TRP A 181 -2.71 8.27 8.75
C TRP A 181 -2.43 6.82 9.19
N ASN A 182 -1.53 6.63 10.18
CA ASN A 182 -1.20 5.32 10.72
C ASN A 182 -2.40 4.59 11.33
N SER A 183 -3.31 5.31 12.00
CA SER A 183 -4.49 4.68 12.63
C SER A 183 -5.55 4.25 11.62
N MET A 184 -5.55 4.85 10.43
CA MET A 184 -6.56 4.58 9.39
C MET A 184 -6.07 3.62 8.30
N LYS A 185 -4.76 3.47 8.09
CA LYS A 185 -4.21 2.75 6.92
C LYS A 185 -4.66 1.28 6.79
N GLU A 186 -4.90 0.59 7.91
CA GLU A 186 -5.35 -0.81 7.90
C GLU A 186 -6.83 -0.92 7.54
N GLU A 187 -7.67 -0.08 8.13
CA GLU A 187 -9.10 0.02 7.82
C GLU A 187 -9.32 0.42 6.36
N VAL A 188 -8.55 1.40 5.87
CA VAL A 188 -8.59 1.84 4.48
C VAL A 188 -8.21 0.72 3.50
N ALA A 189 -7.20 -0.09 3.82
CA ALA A 189 -6.81 -1.23 3.00
C ALA A 189 -7.94 -2.27 2.96
N GLN A 190 -8.54 -2.58 4.11
CA GLN A 190 -9.63 -3.55 4.20
C GLN A 190 -10.87 -3.10 3.42
N GLU A 191 -11.29 -1.84 3.56
CA GLU A 191 -12.44 -1.30 2.83
C GLU A 191 -12.20 -1.21 1.32
N SER A 192 -10.96 -0.95 0.89
CA SER A 192 -10.61 -0.82 -0.52
C SER A 192 -10.46 -2.17 -1.24
N LEU A 193 -9.86 -3.16 -0.57
CA LEU A 193 -9.49 -4.44 -1.18
C LEU A 193 -10.54 -5.54 -0.97
N GLY A 194 -11.45 -5.37 -0.01
CA GLY A 194 -12.34 -6.44 0.45
C GLY A 194 -11.62 -7.41 1.40
N SER A 195 -12.26 -8.54 1.70
CA SER A 195 -11.78 -9.43 2.77
C SER A 195 -10.75 -10.46 2.29
N SER A 196 -10.04 -11.06 3.24
CA SER A 196 -9.10 -12.15 2.95
C SER A 196 -9.79 -13.42 2.44
N GLU A 197 -11.05 -13.64 2.84
CA GLU A 197 -11.89 -14.75 2.39
C GLU A 197 -12.27 -14.62 0.91
N GLU A 198 -12.49 -13.38 0.45
CA GLU A 198 -12.80 -13.08 -0.95
C GLU A 198 -11.56 -13.21 -1.84
N ASN A 199 -10.39 -12.82 -1.34
CA ASN A 199 -9.15 -12.71 -2.11
C ASN A 199 -8.20 -13.91 -1.95
N GLY A 200 -8.42 -14.77 -0.95
CA GLY A 200 -7.65 -15.98 -0.70
C GLY A 200 -6.14 -15.72 -0.59
N SER A 201 -5.34 -16.55 -1.27
CA SER A 201 -3.87 -16.47 -1.23
C SER A 201 -3.29 -15.22 -1.88
N MET A 202 -4.09 -14.46 -2.64
CA MET A 202 -3.67 -13.19 -3.25
C MET A 202 -3.79 -12.01 -2.28
N TYR A 203 -4.55 -12.16 -1.19
CA TYR A 203 -4.83 -11.07 -0.26
C TYR A 203 -3.56 -10.40 0.27
N SER A 204 -2.57 -11.19 0.69
CA SER A 204 -1.28 -10.65 1.18
C SER A 204 -0.55 -9.82 0.11
N LEU A 205 -0.57 -10.27 -1.14
CA LEU A 205 0.01 -9.53 -2.26
C LEU A 205 -0.69 -8.17 -2.46
N LEU A 206 -2.03 -8.19 -2.48
CA LEU A 206 -2.85 -6.99 -2.66
C LEU A 206 -2.64 -5.98 -1.53
N VAL A 207 -2.62 -6.45 -0.28
CA VAL A 207 -2.37 -5.59 0.88
C VAL A 207 -0.98 -4.98 0.81
N ASN A 208 0.05 -5.75 0.44
CA ASN A 208 1.42 -5.21 0.34
C ASN A 208 1.53 -4.12 -0.73
N PHE A 209 0.96 -4.34 -1.92
CA PHE A 209 0.95 -3.30 -2.97
C PHE A 209 0.15 -2.07 -2.57
N PHE A 210 -1.00 -2.26 -1.92
CA PHE A 210 -1.79 -1.14 -1.42
C PHE A 210 -1.01 -0.33 -0.38
N GLN A 211 -0.42 -1.02 0.60
CA GLN A 211 0.38 -0.40 1.66
C GLN A 211 1.62 0.30 1.08
N GLU A 212 2.29 -0.29 0.09
CA GLU A 212 3.40 0.33 -0.63
C GLU A 212 2.96 1.67 -1.24
N GLU A 213 1.86 1.68 -2.01
CA GLU A 213 1.37 2.88 -2.69
C GLU A 213 1.06 4.02 -1.71
N ILE A 214 0.31 3.72 -0.64
CA ILE A 214 -0.04 4.75 0.35
C ILE A 214 1.18 5.20 1.17
N THR A 215 2.15 4.32 1.41
CA THR A 215 3.39 4.64 2.13
C THR A 215 4.29 5.53 1.28
N LYS A 216 4.41 5.22 -0.01
CA LYS A 216 5.07 6.08 -1.00
C LYS A 216 4.43 7.46 -1.04
N ASN A 217 3.11 7.55 -1.17
CA ASN A 217 2.40 8.83 -1.15
C ASN A 217 2.69 9.62 0.13
N ARG A 218 2.70 8.94 1.28
CA ARG A 218 3.02 9.55 2.57
C ARG A 218 4.47 10.04 2.64
N ALA A 219 5.42 9.33 2.05
CA ALA A 219 6.81 9.76 1.94
C ALA A 219 6.93 11.07 1.15
N TYR A 220 6.23 11.21 0.02
CA TYR A 220 6.19 12.48 -0.74
C TYR A 220 5.60 13.64 0.07
N VAL A 221 4.52 13.41 0.81
CA VAL A 221 3.93 14.43 1.70
C VAL A 221 4.94 14.87 2.76
N LEU A 222 5.63 13.92 3.39
CA LEU A 222 6.59 14.22 4.45
C LEU A 222 7.86 14.89 3.92
N ALA A 223 8.34 14.50 2.74
CA ALA A 223 9.44 15.15 2.05
C ALA A 223 9.11 16.60 1.70
N ASN A 224 7.87 16.89 1.27
CA ASN A 224 7.42 18.26 1.04
C ASN A 224 7.41 19.10 2.33
N GLU A 225 6.99 18.54 3.47
CA GLU A 225 7.09 19.24 4.76
C GLU A 225 8.55 19.47 5.18
N LEU A 226 9.43 18.48 4.97
CA LEU A 226 10.87 18.61 5.22
C LEU A 226 11.51 19.68 4.31
N ALA A 227 11.15 19.72 3.03
CA ALA A 227 11.63 20.72 2.08
C ALA A 227 11.25 22.14 2.52
N LYS A 228 10.02 22.35 2.97
CA LYS A 228 9.57 23.65 3.53
C LYS A 228 10.42 24.08 4.72
N VAL A 229 10.72 23.15 5.64
CA VAL A 229 11.55 23.42 6.82
C VAL A 229 12.99 23.76 6.42
N LYS A 230 13.55 23.06 5.43
CA LYS A 230 14.91 23.30 4.91
C LYS A 230 15.03 24.50 3.98
N GLY A 231 13.92 25.01 3.45
CA GLY A 231 13.91 26.02 2.39
C GLY A 231 14.38 25.46 1.04
N GLU A 232 14.18 24.16 0.83
CA GLU A 232 14.51 23.46 -0.41
C GLU A 232 13.34 23.51 -1.40
N ALA A 233 13.63 23.60 -2.70
CA ALA A 233 12.60 23.48 -3.73
C ALA A 233 12.19 22.01 -3.87
N PHE A 234 10.88 21.76 -3.87
CA PHE A 234 10.32 20.41 -4.00
C PHE A 234 9.01 20.48 -4.77
N GLU A 235 8.80 19.56 -5.71
CA GLU A 235 7.58 19.47 -6.50
C GLU A 235 6.82 18.19 -6.14
N MET A 236 5.58 18.35 -5.67
CA MET A 236 4.70 17.22 -5.40
C MET A 236 4.39 16.50 -6.73
N PRO A 237 4.42 15.17 -6.78
CA PRO A 237 4.14 14.44 -8.01
C PRO A 237 2.66 14.60 -8.38
N GLU A 238 2.38 14.53 -9.68
CA GLU A 238 1.01 14.50 -10.19
C GLU A 238 0.31 13.23 -9.71
N ARG A 239 -0.95 13.37 -9.25
CA ARG A 239 -1.82 12.23 -8.93
C ARG A 239 -2.73 11.90 -10.09
N SER A 240 -3.20 10.65 -10.12
CA SER A 240 -4.22 10.22 -11.05
C SER A 240 -5.49 11.07 -10.90
N THR A 241 -6.08 11.45 -12.02
CA THR A 241 -7.39 12.14 -12.06
C THR A 241 -8.56 11.16 -11.97
N LYS A 242 -8.26 9.86 -11.88
CA LYS A 242 -9.23 8.78 -12.03
C LYS A 242 -9.23 7.78 -10.86
N TYR A 243 -8.05 7.48 -10.33
CA TYR A 243 -7.84 6.45 -9.32
C TYR A 243 -7.24 7.05 -8.05
N GLY A 244 -7.61 6.51 -6.91
CA GLY A 244 -7.06 6.90 -5.61
C GLY A 244 -7.99 6.56 -4.47
N VAL A 245 -7.46 6.72 -3.26
CA VAL A 245 -8.22 6.49 -2.02
C VAL A 245 -8.26 7.77 -1.21
N PHE A 246 -9.46 8.12 -0.77
CA PHE A 246 -9.75 9.36 -0.11
C PHE A 246 -10.64 9.12 1.10
N VAL A 247 -10.33 9.80 2.20
CA VAL A 247 -11.01 9.60 3.48
C VAL A 247 -11.49 10.94 4.02
N ASP A 248 -12.67 10.92 4.62
CA ASP A 248 -13.06 11.86 5.64
C ASP A 248 -12.88 11.19 7.00
N ASN A 249 -12.08 11.82 7.86
CA ASN A 249 -11.80 11.33 9.21
C ASN A 249 -12.48 12.18 10.31
N GLN A 250 -13.17 13.26 9.93
CA GLN A 250 -13.80 14.23 10.85
C GLN A 250 -12.87 14.75 11.97
N GLY A 251 -11.54 14.70 11.77
CA GLY A 251 -10.55 15.04 12.79
C GLY A 251 -10.43 14.04 13.95
N THR A 252 -10.97 12.83 13.81
CA THR A 252 -11.01 11.81 14.87
C THR A 252 -9.86 10.79 14.81
N GLY A 253 -9.20 10.67 13.65
CA GLY A 253 -8.19 9.63 13.41
C GLY A 253 -8.78 8.26 13.05
N SER A 254 -10.07 8.17 12.75
CA SER A 254 -10.74 6.97 12.25
C SER A 254 -11.36 7.23 10.89
N VAL A 255 -11.56 6.19 10.07
CA VAL A 255 -12.27 6.32 8.80
C VAL A 255 -13.75 6.59 9.12
N TYR A 256 -14.24 7.77 8.75
CA TYR A 256 -15.67 8.09 8.85
C TYR A 256 -16.38 7.81 7.54
N SER A 257 -15.79 8.29 6.45
CA SER A 257 -16.26 8.04 5.10
C SER A 257 -15.05 7.78 4.20
N LEU A 258 -15.21 6.90 3.23
CA LEU A 258 -14.17 6.49 2.30
C LEU A 258 -14.70 6.59 0.87
N LEU A 259 -13.84 7.05 -0.03
CA LEU A 259 -14.02 6.98 -1.47
C LEU A 259 -12.77 6.35 -2.06
N CYS A 260 -12.92 5.16 -2.61
CA CYS A 260 -11.88 4.47 -3.37
C CYS A 260 -12.32 4.36 -4.82
N THR A 261 -11.45 4.77 -5.75
CA THR A 261 -11.63 4.53 -7.18
C THR A 261 -10.44 3.74 -7.71
N GLN A 262 -10.70 2.62 -8.38
CA GLN A 262 -9.67 1.70 -8.84
C GLN A 262 -10.06 1.02 -10.15
N GLN A 263 -9.11 0.34 -10.77
CA GLN A 263 -9.39 -0.57 -11.86
C GLN A 263 -9.60 -1.98 -11.30
N GLY A 264 -10.74 -2.59 -11.57
CA GLY A 264 -11.04 -3.97 -11.21
C GLY A 264 -10.27 -4.98 -12.07
N VAL A 265 -10.32 -6.25 -11.66
CA VAL A 265 -9.59 -7.36 -12.31
C VAL A 265 -9.97 -7.54 -13.78
N ASN A 266 -11.22 -7.20 -14.14
CA ASN A 266 -11.71 -7.29 -15.52
C ASN A 266 -11.36 -6.05 -16.37
N GLY A 267 -10.59 -5.11 -15.81
CA GLY A 267 -10.27 -3.82 -16.42
C GLY A 267 -11.38 -2.77 -16.30
N SER A 268 -12.49 -3.11 -15.61
CA SER A 268 -13.58 -2.19 -15.27
C SER A 268 -13.11 -1.09 -14.33
N ASP A 269 -13.68 0.09 -14.47
CA ASP A 269 -13.48 1.19 -13.53
C ASP A 269 -14.50 1.08 -12.41
N GLU A 270 -14.03 0.90 -11.18
CA GLU A 270 -14.83 0.54 -10.01
C GLU A 270 -14.62 1.55 -8.89
N ALA A 271 -15.69 1.84 -8.15
CA ALA A 271 -15.65 2.69 -6.99
C ALA A 271 -16.37 2.08 -5.79
N VAL A 272 -15.79 2.28 -4.61
CA VAL A 272 -16.37 1.99 -3.31
C VAL A 272 -16.53 3.32 -2.57
N ILE A 273 -17.76 3.64 -2.15
CA ILE A 273 -18.11 4.88 -1.45
C ILE A 273 -18.80 4.51 -0.14
N SER A 274 -18.09 4.62 0.97
CA SER A 274 -18.64 4.45 2.32
C SER A 274 -18.94 5.82 2.91
N ILE A 275 -20.18 6.08 3.31
CA ILE A 275 -20.57 7.35 3.93
C ILE A 275 -21.15 7.08 5.32
N TYR A 276 -20.57 7.73 6.34
CA TYR A 276 -20.98 7.58 7.74
C TYR A 276 -22.50 7.70 7.91
N ARG A 277 -23.11 6.67 8.51
CA ARG A 277 -24.57 6.53 8.77
C ARG A 277 -25.48 6.44 7.53
N GLN A 278 -24.95 6.50 6.31
CA GLN A 278 -25.74 6.31 5.09
C GLN A 278 -25.54 4.92 4.48
N GLY A 279 -24.33 4.37 4.62
CA GLY A 279 -23.97 3.04 4.14
C GLY A 279 -22.91 3.07 3.05
N GLU A 280 -22.73 1.92 2.41
CA GLU A 280 -21.75 1.70 1.35
C GLU A 280 -22.44 1.64 -0.01
N LEU A 281 -21.83 2.28 -1.01
CA LEU A 281 -22.16 2.16 -2.42
C LEU A 281 -20.98 1.51 -3.13
N LYS A 282 -21.23 0.38 -3.81
CA LYS A 282 -20.30 -0.24 -4.76
C LYS A 282 -20.84 -0.05 -6.16
N GLY A 283 -19.97 0.24 -7.11
CA GLY A 283 -20.40 0.61 -8.46
C GLY A 283 -19.26 0.73 -9.45
N SER A 284 -19.64 1.03 -10.68
CA SER A 284 -18.69 1.36 -11.74
C SER A 284 -18.74 2.85 -12.06
N PHE A 285 -17.71 3.36 -12.72
CA PHE A 285 -17.74 4.74 -13.20
C PHE A 285 -17.21 4.89 -14.62
N VAL A 286 -17.58 6.00 -15.27
CA VAL A 286 -17.12 6.38 -16.61
C VAL A 286 -16.43 7.75 -16.55
N ASP A 287 -15.18 7.80 -17.00
CA ASP A 287 -14.44 9.04 -17.21
C ASP A 287 -14.80 9.63 -18.58
N ASN A 288 -15.40 10.83 -18.59
CA ASN A 288 -15.76 11.53 -19.83
C ASN A 288 -14.68 12.50 -20.31
N GLY A 289 -13.52 12.57 -19.63
CA GLY A 289 -12.42 13.47 -19.96
C GLY A 289 -12.66 14.94 -19.60
N ASN A 290 -13.67 15.23 -18.79
CA ASN A 290 -14.01 16.58 -18.31
C ASN A 290 -13.57 16.81 -16.84
N GLY A 291 -12.85 15.86 -16.23
CA GLY A 291 -12.48 15.91 -14.80
C GLY A 291 -13.57 15.42 -13.86
N GLU A 292 -14.66 14.84 -14.38
CA GLU A 292 -15.74 14.24 -13.62
C GLU A 292 -15.87 12.76 -13.99
N LEU A 293 -16.07 11.92 -12.97
CA LEU A 293 -16.32 10.50 -13.15
C LEU A 293 -17.80 10.24 -12.85
N ASN A 294 -18.55 9.76 -13.85
CA ASN A 294 -19.95 9.42 -13.68
C ASN A 294 -20.06 8.05 -13.03
N PHE A 295 -20.52 7.98 -11.80
CA PHE A 295 -20.68 6.77 -11.02
C PHE A 295 -22.10 6.21 -11.12
N SER A 296 -22.19 4.89 -11.26
CA SER A 296 -23.43 4.12 -11.21
C SER A 296 -23.27 2.95 -10.23
N SER A 297 -24.10 2.89 -9.19
CA SER A 297 -24.11 1.79 -8.22
C SER A 297 -24.49 0.45 -8.87
N GLU A 298 -23.92 -0.65 -8.40
CA GLU A 298 -24.17 -2.00 -8.93
C GLU A 298 -25.65 -2.42 -8.87
N ASP A 299 -26.36 -2.01 -7.81
CA ASP A 299 -27.79 -2.30 -7.64
C ASP A 299 -28.71 -1.34 -8.43
N GLY A 300 -28.13 -0.38 -9.16
CA GLY A 300 -28.83 0.65 -9.92
C GLY A 300 -29.62 1.63 -9.07
N SER A 301 -29.35 1.71 -7.76
CA SER A 301 -30.12 2.55 -6.85
C SER A 301 -29.64 4.00 -6.75
N VAL A 302 -28.37 4.28 -7.08
CA VAL A 302 -27.72 5.60 -6.98
C VAL A 302 -26.85 5.87 -8.20
N GLU A 303 -27.01 7.07 -8.77
CA GLU A 303 -26.10 7.66 -9.74
C GLU A 303 -25.44 8.90 -9.10
N GLY A 304 -24.20 9.20 -9.49
CA GLY A 304 -23.51 10.37 -8.96
C GLY A 304 -22.30 10.79 -9.75
N ILE A 305 -21.66 11.86 -9.28
CA ILE A 305 -20.44 12.43 -9.88
C ILE A 305 -19.34 12.41 -8.83
N ILE A 306 -18.24 11.73 -9.16
CA ILE A 306 -16.99 11.79 -8.39
C ILE A 306 -16.07 12.85 -9.01
N ARG A 307 -15.42 13.64 -8.16
CA ARG A 307 -14.41 14.63 -8.57
C ARG A 307 -13.16 14.45 -7.72
N ILE A 308 -12.02 14.21 -8.38
CA ILE A 308 -10.71 14.02 -7.74
C ILE A 308 -9.86 15.28 -7.94
N ASN A 309 -9.38 15.86 -6.84
CA ASN A 309 -8.57 17.08 -6.83
C ASN A 309 -7.11 16.79 -6.42
N GLY A 310 -6.58 15.64 -6.83
CA GLY A 310 -5.21 15.23 -6.55
C GLY A 310 -4.91 15.08 -5.06
N TRP A 311 -3.99 15.90 -4.55
CA TRP A 311 -3.59 15.88 -3.13
C TRP A 311 -4.63 16.57 -2.20
N ASP A 312 -5.53 17.36 -2.76
CA ASP A 312 -6.55 18.11 -2.00
C ASP A 312 -7.82 17.29 -1.72
N GLY A 313 -7.78 15.99 -2.00
CA GLY A 313 -8.88 15.06 -1.74
C GLY A 313 -9.82 14.86 -2.92
N ALA A 314 -11.04 14.39 -2.61
CA ALA A 314 -12.06 14.10 -3.60
C ALA A 314 -13.47 14.41 -3.06
N SER A 315 -14.47 14.38 -3.93
CA SER A 315 -15.88 14.56 -3.55
C SER A 315 -16.81 13.66 -4.35
N PHE A 316 -17.95 13.33 -3.77
CA PHE A 316 -19.04 12.60 -4.42
C PHE A 316 -20.34 13.40 -4.31
N GLU A 317 -21.04 13.58 -5.44
CA GLU A 317 -22.33 14.26 -5.51
C GLU A 317 -23.40 13.33 -6.07
N VAL A 318 -24.49 13.12 -5.33
CA VAL A 318 -25.61 12.28 -5.78
C VAL A 318 -26.41 13.02 -6.85
N THR A 319 -26.60 12.42 -8.02
CA THR A 319 -27.36 13.01 -9.14
C THR A 319 -28.71 12.35 -9.33
N GLU A 320 -28.84 11.06 -9.05
CA GLU A 320 -30.09 10.31 -9.13
C GLU A 320 -30.12 9.24 -8.03
N THR A 321 -31.31 8.96 -7.49
CA THR A 321 -31.46 7.87 -6.51
C THR A 321 -32.90 7.33 -6.47
N SER A 322 -33.02 6.05 -6.16
CA SER A 322 -34.29 5.40 -5.79
C SER A 322 -34.57 5.42 -4.27
N ASN A 323 -33.59 5.84 -3.45
CA ASN A 323 -33.67 5.91 -2.00
C ASN A 323 -33.28 7.32 -1.46
N PRO A 324 -34.15 8.32 -1.66
CA PRO A 324 -33.86 9.72 -1.32
C PRO A 324 -33.72 9.99 0.18
N ASP A 325 -34.18 9.08 1.06
CA ASP A 325 -34.02 9.23 2.50
C ASP A 325 -32.59 8.93 2.97
N ALA A 326 -31.90 7.99 2.30
CA ALA A 326 -30.51 7.64 2.59
C ALA A 326 -29.51 8.49 1.80
N PHE A 327 -29.77 8.71 0.51
CA PHE A 327 -28.90 9.43 -0.42
C PHE A 327 -29.67 10.53 -1.19
N PRO A 328 -29.98 11.68 -0.58
CA PRO A 328 -30.69 12.76 -1.26
C PRO A 328 -29.98 13.27 -2.52
N VAL A 329 -30.74 13.50 -3.59
CA VAL A 329 -30.23 14.17 -4.80
C VAL A 329 -29.65 15.54 -4.46
N GLY A 330 -28.45 15.82 -4.96
CA GLY A 330 -27.69 17.04 -4.70
C GLY A 330 -26.90 17.00 -3.39
N GLN A 331 -26.94 15.91 -2.62
CA GLN A 331 -26.01 15.73 -1.51
C GLN A 331 -24.59 15.67 -2.06
N LYS A 332 -23.71 16.48 -1.47
CA LYS A 332 -22.27 16.44 -1.71
C LYS A 332 -21.55 15.96 -0.45
N THR A 333 -20.71 14.94 -0.61
CA THR A 333 -19.82 14.43 0.43
C THR A 333 -18.37 14.70 0.03
N GLU A 334 -17.56 15.19 0.96
CA GLU A 334 -16.15 15.53 0.75
C GLU A 334 -15.27 14.49 1.44
N PHE A 335 -14.16 14.13 0.81
CA PHE A 335 -13.15 13.20 1.30
C PHE A 335 -11.80 13.91 1.24
N PRO A 336 -11.49 14.77 2.24
CA PRO A 336 -10.37 15.71 2.16
C PRO A 336 -9.00 15.05 2.30
N PHE A 337 -8.91 13.84 2.86
CA PHE A 337 -7.65 13.17 3.14
C PHE A 337 -7.29 12.24 1.98
N ALA A 338 -6.25 12.58 1.23
CA ALA A 338 -5.64 11.73 0.21
C ALA A 338 -4.68 10.70 0.85
N PHE A 339 -4.96 9.40 0.65
CA PHE A 339 -4.02 8.32 0.92
C PHE A 339 -3.08 8.11 -0.26
#